data_AF-A0A2H0BUU0-F1
#
_entry.id   AF-A0A2H0BUU0-F1
#
_cell.length_a   1.000
_cell.length_b   1.000
_cell.length_c   1.000
_cell.angle_alpha   90.00
_cell.angle_beta   90.00
_cell.angle_gamma   90.00
#
_symmetry.space_group_name_H-M   'P 1'
#
loop_
_entity.id
_entity.type
_entity.pdbx_description
1 polymer ?
#
loop_
_entity_poly.entity_id
_entity_poly.type
_entity_poly.pdbx_seq_one_letter_code
_entity_poly.pdbx_strand_id
1 'polypeptide(L)'
;MPASKEFKTVYAVSIAFQLGFLIAAVMIGFIFFGIIADHYFGTSPLFLIVGCIVGFVATLFAQSRLKQSPFVFPVPKEHLLSWIIMRRFILSFQRGAFAYTRHAGR
;
A
#
# COMPACT_ATOMS: atom_id res chain seq x y z
N MET A 1 -6.01 10.07 31.24
CA MET A 1 -4.96 11.09 31.00
C MET A 1 -4.99 11.45 29.52
N PRO A 2 -5.22 12.71 29.12
CA PRO A 2 -5.20 13.08 27.71
C PRO A 2 -3.78 12.91 27.19
N ALA A 3 -3.58 12.03 26.20
CA ALA A 3 -2.29 11.86 25.55
C ALA A 3 -1.90 13.22 24.95
N SER A 4 -0.71 13.73 25.30
CA SER A 4 -0.20 14.99 24.76
C SER A 4 -0.20 14.93 23.23
N LYS A 5 -0.40 16.07 22.56
CA LYS A 5 -0.47 16.12 21.08
C LYS A 5 0.75 15.46 20.42
N GLU A 6 1.90 15.48 21.10
CA GLU A 6 3.12 14.82 20.66
C GLU A 6 3.00 13.30 20.59
N PHE A 7 2.34 12.66 21.57
CA PHE A 7 2.11 11.22 21.56
C PHE A 7 1.26 10.80 20.36
N LYS A 8 0.26 11.61 19.98
CA LYS A 8 -0.61 11.34 18.83
C LYS A 8 0.15 11.45 17.51
N THR A 9 1.07 12.41 17.40
CA THR A 9 1.91 12.58 16.20
C THR A 9 2.90 11.44 16.05
N VAL A 10 3.63 11.09 17.12
CA VAL A 10 4.60 9.98 17.11
C VAL A 10 3.89 8.67 16.77
N TYR A 11 2.72 8.42 17.36
CA TYR A 11 1.92 7.23 17.07
C TYR A 11 1.48 7.16 15.60
N ALA A 12 1.02 8.28 15.03
CA ALA A 12 0.64 8.33 13.61
C ALA A 12 1.84 8.05 12.68
N VAL A 13 3.02 8.58 13.02
CA VAL A 13 4.27 8.32 12.29
C VAL A 13 4.67 6.85 12.41
N SER A 14 4.58 6.24 13.59
CA SER A 14 4.89 4.82 13.78
C SER A 14 3.99 3.90 12.93
N ILE A 15 2.68 4.20 12.84
CA ILE A 15 1.76 3.45 11.98
C ILE A 15 2.11 3.62 10.50
N ALA A 16 2.39 4.85 10.07
CA ALA A 16 2.79 5.11 8.68
C ALA A 16 4.08 4.35 8.32
N PHE A 17 5.03 4.28 9.24
CA PHE A 17 6.28 3.56 9.06
C PHE A 17 6.08 2.04 9.01
N GLN A 18 5.24 1.46 9.88
CA GLN A 18 4.90 0.03 9.84
C GLN A 18 4.21 -0.35 8.53
N LEU A 19 3.27 0.47 8.07
CA LEU A 19 2.56 0.23 6.81
C LEU A 19 3.51 0.35 5.61
N GLY A 20 4.40 1.35 5.62
CA GLY A 20 5.44 1.54 4.61
C GLY A 20 6.41 0.36 4.56
N PHE A 21 6.83 -0.14 5.73
CA PHE A 21 7.74 -1.28 5.82
C PHE A 21 7.10 -2.56 5.28
N LEU A 22 5.81 -2.80 5.57
CA LEU A 22 5.08 -3.96 5.04
C LEU A 22 5.01 -3.96 3.50
N ILE A 23 4.73 -2.79 2.90
CA ILE A 23 4.69 -2.64 1.44
C ILE A 23 6.09 -2.81 0.85
N ALA A 24 7.10 -2.15 1.45
CA ALA A 24 8.48 -2.23 1.00
C ALA A 24 9.02 -3.66 1.04
N ALA A 25 8.73 -4.42 2.11
CA ALA A 25 9.17 -5.81 2.25
C ALA A 25 8.63 -6.70 1.12
N VAL A 26 7.34 -6.59 0.79
CA VAL A 26 6.72 -7.35 -0.31
C VAL A 26 7.31 -6.95 -1.67
N MET A 27 7.47 -5.64 -1.90
CA MET A 27 8.04 -5.13 -3.14
C MET A 27 9.49 -5.59 -3.35
N ILE A 28 10.32 -5.50 -2.32
CA ILE A 28 11.72 -5.96 -2.37
C ILE A 28 11.75 -7.46 -2.65
N GLY A 29 10.88 -8.25 -2.01
CA GLY A 29 10.77 -9.69 -2.26
C GLY A 29 10.50 -10.01 -3.73
N PHE A 30 9.50 -9.37 -4.33
CA PHE A 30 9.17 -9.57 -5.75
C PHE A 30 10.25 -9.08 -6.71
N ILE A 31 10.89 -7.94 -6.42
CA ILE A 31 12.00 -7.43 -7.24
C ILE A 31 13.18 -8.40 -7.18
N PHE A 32 13.55 -8.86 -5.98
CA PHE A 32 14.65 -9.81 -5.80
C PHE A 32 14.38 -11.14 -6.51
N PHE A 33 13.15 -11.66 -6.39
CA PHE A 33 12.75 -12.88 -7.09
C PHE A 33 12.72 -12.70 -8.61
N GLY A 34 12.27 -11.53 -9.09
CA GLY A 34 12.25 -11.19 -10.51
C GLY A 34 13.65 -11.11 -11.12
N ILE A 35 14.60 -10.48 -10.41
CA ILE A 35 16.01 -10.39 -10.85
C ILE A 35 16.65 -11.78 -10.92
N ILE A 36 16.43 -12.64 -9.91
CA ILE A 36 16.97 -14.00 -9.90
C ILE A 36 16.36 -14.83 -11.04
N ALA A 37 15.05 -14.72 -11.25
CA ALA A 37 14.36 -15.43 -12.32
C ALA A 37 14.86 -14.97 -13.70
N ASP A 38 14.96 -13.66 -13.96
CA ASP A 38 15.46 -13.13 -15.23
C ASP A 38 16.91 -13.59 -15.49
N HIS A 39 17.76 -13.65 -14.46
CA HIS A 39 19.13 -14.14 -14.59
C HIS A 39 19.21 -15.66 -14.80
N TYR A 40 18.32 -16.46 -14.19
CA TYR A 40 18.30 -17.91 -14.34
C TYR A 40 17.75 -18.36 -15.70
N PHE A 41 16.74 -17.66 -16.22
CA PHE A 41 16.11 -17.99 -17.51
C PHE A 41 16.74 -17.25 -18.71
N GLY A 42 17.69 -16.33 -18.47
CA GLY A 42 18.38 -15.59 -19.54
C GLY A 42 17.44 -14.67 -20.33
N THR A 43 16.30 -14.28 -19.76
CA THR A 43 15.27 -13.48 -20.41
C THR A 43 15.53 -11.99 -20.21
N SER A 44 15.19 -11.17 -21.22
CA SER A 44 15.02 -9.71 -21.04
C SER A 44 14.09 -9.42 -19.85
N PRO A 45 14.11 -8.23 -19.19
CA PRO A 45 13.55 -7.96 -17.85
C PRO A 45 12.01 -8.06 -17.76
N LEU A 46 11.47 -9.21 -18.13
CA LEU A 46 10.07 -9.53 -18.27
C LEU A 46 9.55 -10.15 -16.98
N PHE A 47 10.34 -10.99 -16.30
CA PHE A 47 9.94 -11.54 -15.00
C PHE A 47 9.95 -10.45 -13.93
N LEU A 48 10.81 -9.45 -14.02
CA LEU A 48 10.74 -8.27 -13.16
C LEU A 48 9.42 -7.50 -13.36
N ILE A 49 9.01 -7.25 -14.61
CA ILE A 49 7.74 -6.58 -14.92
C ILE A 49 6.54 -7.40 -14.44
N VAL A 50 6.53 -8.71 -14.73
CA VAL A 50 5.46 -9.62 -14.30
C VAL A 50 5.40 -9.72 -12.78
N GLY A 51 6.55 -9.83 -12.10
CA GLY A 51 6.63 -9.85 -10.65
C GLY A 51 6.10 -8.57 -10.01
N CYS A 52 6.35 -7.41 -10.63
CA CYS A 52 5.83 -6.13 -10.17
C CYS A 52 4.29 -6.05 -10.32
N ILE A 53 3.75 -6.52 -11.45
CA ILE A 53 2.30 -6.59 -11.68
C ILE A 53 1.63 -7.58 -10.72
N VAL A 54 2.21 -8.77 -10.55
CA VAL A 54 1.70 -9.80 -9.63
C VAL A 54 1.75 -9.30 -8.19
N GLY A 55 2.82 -8.64 -7.75
CA GLY A 55 2.93 -8.04 -6.42
C GLY A 55 1.89 -6.94 -6.17
N PHE A 56 1.62 -6.10 -7.17
CA PHE A 56 0.57 -5.10 -7.10
C PHE A 56 -0.82 -5.73 -6.96
N VAL A 57 -1.14 -6.73 -7.78
CA VAL A 57 -2.41 -7.47 -7.70
C VAL A 57 -2.55 -8.25 -6.39
N ALA A 58 -1.48 -8.89 -5.92
CA ALA A 58 -1.44 -9.60 -4.66
C ALA A 58 -1.70 -8.67 -3.48
N THR A 59 -1.18 -7.43 -3.53
CA THR A 59 -1.45 -6.41 -2.50
C THR A 59 -2.93 -6.01 -2.50
N LEU A 60 -3.54 -5.81 -3.66
CA LEU A 60 -4.98 -5.52 -3.76
C LEU A 60 -5.84 -6.69 -3.25
N PHE A 61 -5.42 -7.93 -3.55
CA PHE A 61 -6.09 -9.14 -3.08
C PHE A 61 -5.94 -9.34 -1.56
N ALA A 62 -4.77 -9.05 -1.00
CA ALA A 62 -4.54 -9.10 0.44
C ALA A 62 -5.45 -8.08 1.16
N GLN A 63 -5.56 -6.86 0.64
CA GLN A 63 -6.45 -5.83 1.18
C GLN A 63 -7.94 -6.24 1.14
N SER A 64 -8.38 -6.92 0.07
CA SER A 64 -9.77 -7.36 -0.05
C SER A 64 -10.07 -8.56 0.86
N ARG A 65 -9.13 -9.48 1.06
CA ARG A 65 -9.24 -10.61 1.99
C ARG A 65 -9.16 -10.19 3.47
N LEU A 66 -8.41 -9.15 3.79
CA LEU A 66 -8.35 -8.58 5.15
C LEU A 66 -9.66 -7.92 5.60
N LYS A 67 -10.60 -7.62 4.68
CA LYS A 67 -11.98 -7.23 5.05
C LYS A 67 -12.82 -8.39 5.60
N GLN A 68 -12.38 -9.63 5.45
CA GLN A 68 -13.13 -10.84 5.82
C GLN A 68 -12.62 -11.55 7.07
N SER A 69 -11.54 -11.08 7.70
CA SER A 69 -11.10 -11.65 8.97
C SER A 69 -12.03 -11.19 10.11
N PRO A 70 -12.48 -12.08 11.01
CA PRO A 70 -13.26 -11.72 12.19
C PRO A 70 -12.46 -10.87 13.20
N PHE A 71 -11.19 -10.61 12.92
CA PHE A 71 -10.31 -9.72 13.68
C PHE A 71 -10.38 -8.28 13.17
N VAL A 72 -11.60 -7.76 13.04
CA VAL A 72 -11.83 -6.31 12.95
C VAL A 72 -11.92 -5.83 14.39
N PHE A 73 -10.85 -5.20 14.90
CA PHE A 73 -10.96 -4.42 16.13
C PHE A 73 -12.21 -3.53 16.01
N PRO A 74 -13.14 -3.54 16.96
CA PRO A 74 -14.29 -2.65 16.92
C PRO A 74 -13.74 -1.23 16.86
N VAL A 75 -13.83 -0.60 15.68
CA VAL A 75 -13.34 0.76 15.47
C VAL A 75 -14.15 1.66 16.38
N PRO A 76 -13.52 2.29 17.40
CA PRO A 76 -14.24 3.16 18.31
C PRO A 76 -14.92 4.27 17.49
N LYS A 77 -16.14 4.66 17.85
CA LYS A 77 -16.96 5.60 17.04
C LYS A 77 -16.27 6.95 16.84
N GLU A 78 -15.31 7.31 17.68
CA GLU A 78 -14.43 8.47 17.52
C GLU A 78 -13.42 8.39 16.35
N HIS A 79 -13.20 7.22 15.75
CA HIS A 79 -12.31 7.02 14.60
C HIS A 79 -13.02 7.01 13.24
N LEU A 80 -14.36 7.12 13.22
CA LEU A 80 -15.16 7.14 11.99
C LEU A 80 -14.84 8.34 11.10
N LEU A 81 -14.58 9.50 11.72
CA LEU A 81 -14.19 10.72 11.02
C LEU A 81 -12.83 10.57 10.33
N SER A 82 -11.87 9.92 11.02
CA SER A 82 -10.55 9.61 10.47
C SER A 82 -10.66 8.71 9.23
N TRP A 83 -11.55 7.72 9.28
CA TRP A 83 -11.82 6.82 8.16
C TRP A 83 -12.44 7.53 6.94
N ILE A 84 -13.36 8.47 7.17
CA ILE A 84 -13.97 9.29 6.10
C ILE A 84 -12.93 10.22 5.47
N ILE A 85 -12.07 10.84 6.28
CA ILE A 85 -10.99 11.72 5.80
C ILE A 85 -9.96 10.92 5.01
N MET A 86 -9.55 9.76 5.52
CA MET A 86 -8.61 8.85 4.85
C MET A 86 -9.16 8.36 3.49
N ARG A 87 -10.44 7.99 3.44
CA ARG A 87 -11.10 7.56 2.20
C ARG A 87 -11.16 8.68 1.17
N ARG A 88 -11.44 9.91 1.59
CA ARG A 88 -11.42 11.09 0.71
C ARG A 88 -10.01 11.39 0.20
N PHE A 89 -8.98 11.25 1.04
CA PHE A 89 -7.60 11.46 0.65
C PHE A 89 -7.13 10.46 -0.42
N ILE A 90 -7.43 9.17 -0.22
CA ILE A 90 -7.12 8.11 -1.19
C ILE A 90 -7.81 8.37 -2.53
N LEU A 91 -9.08 8.78 -2.52
CA LEU A 91 -9.82 9.10 -3.74
C LEU A 91 -9.27 10.35 -4.46
N SER A 92 -8.80 11.36 -3.73
CA SER A 92 -8.12 12.52 -4.32
C SER A 92 -6.78 12.15 -4.96
N PHE A 93 -6.02 11.26 -4.30
CA PHE A 93 -4.75 10.77 -4.84
C PHE A 93 -4.96 9.94 -6.12
N GLN A 94 -5.97 9.07 -6.15
CA GLN A 94 -6.29 8.30 -7.36
C GLN A 94 -6.79 9.18 -8.52
N ARG A 95 -7.54 10.25 -8.24
CA ARG A 95 -7.94 11.23 -9.26
C ARG A 95 -6.75 12.02 -9.80
N GLY A 96 -5.79 12.38 -8.96
CA GLY A 96 -4.55 13.05 -9.37
C GLY A 96 -3.67 12.16 -10.26
N ALA A 97 -3.49 10.89 -9.88
CA ALA A 97 -2.74 9.92 -10.67
C ALA A 97 -3.39 9.62 -12.04
N PHE A 98 -4.72 9.58 -12.11
CA PHE A 98 -5.47 9.38 -13.35
C PHE A 98 -5.49 10.63 -14.26
N ALA A 99 -5.39 11.83 -13.68
CA ALA A 99 -5.26 13.07 -14.45
C ALA A 99 -3.87 13.19 -15.10
N TYR A 100 -2.83 12.68 -14.43
CA TYR A 100 -1.45 12.72 -14.93
C TYR A 100 -1.23 11.80 -16.14
N THR A 101 -1.85 10.61 -16.15
CA THR A 101 -1.80 9.69 -17.30
C THR A 101 -2.58 10.18 -18.52
N ARG A 102 -3.50 11.14 -18.36
CA ARG A 102 -4.27 11.73 -19.47
C ARG A 102 -3.52 12.83 -20.22
N HIS A 103 -2.52 13.45 -19.58
CA HIS A 103 -1.70 14.51 -20.20
C HIS A 103 -0.38 14.01 -20.79
N ALA A 104 0.11 12.83 -20.40
CA ALA A 104 1.33 12.24 -20.95
C ALA A 104 1.12 11.46 -22.27
N GLY A 105 -0.09 11.51 -22.84
CA GLY A 105 -0.48 10.79 -24.06
C GLY A 105 -0.92 11.68 -25.23
N ARG A 106 -0.38 12.91 -25.33
CA ARG A 106 -0.45 13.74 -26.54
C ARG A 106 0.94 14.18 -26.96
#